data_AF-A0A1Q3S1X1-F1
#
_entry.id   AF-A0A1Q3S1X1-F1
#
_cell.length_a   1.000
_cell.length_b   1.000
_cell.length_c   1.000
_cell.angle_alpha   90.00
_cell.angle_beta   90.00
_cell.angle_gamma   90.00
#
_symmetry.space_group_name_H-M   'P 1'
#
loop_
_entity.id
_entity.type
_entity.pdbx_description
1 polymer ?
#
loop_
_entity_poly.entity_id
_entity_poly.type
_entity_poly.pdbx_seq_one_letter_code
_entity_poly.pdbx_strand_id
1 'polypeptide(L)'
;MKKLAALFFMIIAFSVSASAQELSKELASKVQNDMTVLTAQIKLTEAQKAEVTKAFVMKHQNLAVKDLSDGRKKELARVVEHYLKAPLTPSQLEQLNAQPDLVNRLTH
;
A
#
# COMPACT_ATOMS: atom_id res chain seq x y z
N MET A 1 -18.27 -12.81 18.36
CA MET A 1 -18.35 -11.35 18.56
C MET A 1 -16.96 -10.74 18.69
N LYS A 2 -16.62 -9.85 17.75
CA LYS A 2 -15.86 -8.59 17.94
C LYS A 2 -14.63 -8.63 18.87
N LYS A 3 -13.62 -9.46 18.62
CA LYS A 3 -12.30 -9.28 19.25
C LYS A 3 -11.24 -9.69 18.23
N LEU A 4 -10.19 -8.90 18.07
CA LEU A 4 -9.04 -9.00 17.13
C LEU A 4 -8.93 -7.90 16.04
N ALA A 5 -9.64 -6.78 16.15
CA ALA A 5 -9.31 -5.56 15.38
C ALA A 5 -8.35 -4.63 16.16
N ALA A 6 -7.30 -5.20 16.75
CA ALA A 6 -6.27 -4.45 17.44
C ALA A 6 -4.89 -4.99 17.07
N LEU A 7 -4.59 -5.08 15.77
CA LEU A 7 -3.22 -5.26 15.34
C LEU A 7 -2.53 -3.90 15.39
N PHE A 8 -1.85 -3.70 16.52
CA PHE A 8 -0.93 -2.62 16.82
C PHE A 8 -0.02 -2.29 15.62
N PHE A 9 -0.24 -1.13 14.98
CA PHE A 9 0.84 -0.38 14.34
C PHE A 9 1.53 0.46 15.42
N MET A 10 2.21 -0.20 16.35
CA MET A 10 3.08 0.49 17.31
C MET A 10 4.52 0.45 16.80
N ILE A 11 4.77 1.26 15.79
CA ILE A 11 6.08 1.85 15.50
C ILE A 11 5.68 3.26 15.06
N ILE A 12 5.75 4.30 15.90
CA ILE A 12 6.97 5.04 16.22
C ILE A 12 6.78 5.68 17.61
N ALA A 13 7.69 5.36 18.51
CA ALA A 13 7.76 5.90 19.85
C ALA A 13 8.28 7.35 19.82
N PHE A 14 7.48 8.25 20.40
CA PHE A 14 7.78 9.58 20.94
C PHE A 14 8.43 10.66 20.05
N SER A 15 7.82 11.85 20.14
CA SER A 15 8.33 13.19 19.81
C SER A 15 8.13 13.75 18.38
N VAL A 16 6.90 13.86 17.88
CA VAL A 16 6.63 14.87 16.84
C VAL A 16 5.22 15.44 16.99
N SER A 17 5.12 16.78 16.95
CA SER A 17 3.95 17.66 16.93
C SER A 17 2.64 17.07 16.39
N ALA A 18 1.48 17.60 16.81
CA ALA A 18 0.14 17.25 16.31
C ALA A 18 0.04 17.04 14.77
N SER A 19 0.84 17.78 13.98
CA SER A 19 1.00 17.63 12.52
C SER A 19 1.46 16.23 12.05
N ALA A 20 2.34 15.54 12.79
CA ALA A 20 2.82 14.20 12.43
C ALA A 20 1.78 13.09 12.75
N GLN A 21 0.93 13.30 13.75
CA GLN A 21 -0.17 12.40 14.05
C GLN A 21 -1.28 12.48 13.00
N GLU A 22 -1.55 13.67 12.44
CA GLU A 22 -2.48 13.80 11.32
C GLU A 22 -1.92 13.20 10.03
N LEU A 23 -0.64 13.43 9.72
CA LEU A 23 0.03 12.86 8.55
C LEU A 23 0.03 11.31 8.56
N SER A 24 0.29 10.72 9.74
CA SER A 24 0.25 9.26 9.89
C SER A 24 -1.17 8.69 9.75
N LYS A 25 -2.19 9.40 10.24
CA LYS A 25 -3.59 9.01 10.07
C LYS A 25 -4.05 9.11 8.60
N GLU A 26 -3.63 10.15 7.89
CA GLU A 26 -3.93 10.30 6.46
C GLU A 26 -3.26 9.18 5.65
N LEU A 27 -1.98 8.92 5.89
CA LEU A 27 -1.25 7.83 5.23
C LEU A 27 -1.94 6.48 5.47
N ALA A 28 -2.28 6.17 6.72
CA ALA A 28 -3.00 4.95 7.07
C ALA A 28 -4.34 4.83 6.34
N SER A 29 -5.09 5.92 6.22
CA SER A 29 -6.35 5.94 5.47
C SER A 29 -6.15 5.67 3.99
N LYS A 30 -5.15 6.27 3.33
CA LYS A 30 -4.87 6.03 1.91
C LYS A 30 -4.43 4.59 1.65
N VAL A 31 -3.56 4.05 2.50
CA VAL A 31 -3.12 2.65 2.44
C VAL A 31 -4.30 1.69 2.62
N GLN A 32 -5.18 1.96 3.59
CA GLN A 32 -6.38 1.16 3.81
C GLN A 32 -7.32 1.19 2.59
N ASN A 33 -7.47 2.34 1.92
CA ASN A 33 -8.28 2.45 0.72
C ASN A 33 -7.72 1.59 -0.42
N ASP A 34 -6.41 1.64 -0.67
CA ASP A 34 -5.77 0.80 -1.69
C ASP A 34 -5.89 -0.70 -1.34
N MET A 35 -5.77 -1.07 -0.06
CA MET A 35 -6.01 -2.44 0.41
C MET A 35 -7.44 -2.89 0.18
N THR A 36 -8.43 -2.05 0.47
CA THR A 36 -9.85 -2.35 0.22
C THR A 36 -10.11 -2.56 -1.27
N VAL A 37 -9.51 -1.74 -2.13
CA VAL A 37 -9.63 -1.85 -3.59
C VAL A 37 -9.05 -3.16 -4.10
N LEU A 38 -7.85 -3.53 -3.65
CA LEU A 38 -7.23 -4.80 -4.02
C LEU A 38 -8.04 -6.01 -3.51
N THR A 39 -8.43 -5.98 -2.24
CA THR A 39 -9.12 -7.12 -1.60
C THR A 39 -10.56 -7.30 -2.05
N ALA A 40 -11.16 -6.31 -2.71
CA ALA A 40 -12.42 -6.46 -3.42
C ALA A 40 -12.31 -7.40 -4.64
N GLN A 41 -11.11 -7.51 -5.22
CA GLN A 41 -10.86 -8.33 -6.42
C GLN A 41 -10.07 -9.61 -6.10
N ILE A 42 -9.14 -9.54 -5.15
CA ILE A 42 -8.18 -10.61 -4.86
C ILE A 42 -8.19 -10.91 -3.37
N LYS A 43 -8.57 -12.14 -3.00
CA LYS A 43 -8.53 -12.58 -1.61
C LYS A 43 -7.09 -12.73 -1.16
N LEU A 44 -6.71 -12.07 -0.07
CA LEU A 44 -5.37 -12.13 0.50
C LEU A 44 -5.38 -12.78 1.88
N THR A 45 -4.33 -13.53 2.20
CA THR A 45 -4.06 -13.96 3.58
C THR A 45 -3.56 -12.79 4.42
N GLU A 46 -3.57 -12.93 5.75
CA GLU A 46 -3.04 -11.88 6.64
C GLU A 46 -1.54 -11.61 6.41
N ALA A 47 -0.76 -12.65 6.12
CA ALA A 47 0.66 -12.49 5.76
C ALA A 47 0.83 -11.69 4.46
N GLN A 48 0.00 -11.98 3.44
CA GLN A 48 0.03 -11.23 2.18
C GLN A 48 -0.40 -9.78 2.38
N LYS A 49 -1.42 -9.51 3.20
CA LYS A 49 -1.84 -8.15 3.52
C LYS A 49 -0.71 -7.35 4.19
N ALA A 50 0.04 -7.97 5.10
CA ALA A 50 1.18 -7.32 5.75
C ALA A 50 2.27 -6.93 4.74
N GLU A 51 2.62 -7.80 3.81
CA GLU A 51 3.60 -7.50 2.76
C GLU A 51 3.09 -6.46 1.76
N VAL A 52 1.84 -6.59 1.28
CA VAL A 52 1.20 -5.62 0.37
C VAL A 52 1.08 -4.23 1.01
N THR A 53 0.85 -4.16 2.32
CA THR A 53 0.80 -2.88 3.05
C THR A 53 2.10 -2.10 2.87
N LYS A 54 3.26 -2.77 2.84
CA LYS A 54 4.55 -2.11 2.61
C LYS A 54 4.61 -1.47 1.21
N ALA A 55 4.06 -2.13 0.20
CA ALA A 55 3.98 -1.59 -1.16
C ALA A 55 3.15 -0.29 -1.19
N PHE A 56 2.00 -0.25 -0.53
CA PHE A 56 1.15 0.94 -0.48
C PHE A 56 1.73 2.07 0.37
N VAL A 57 2.40 1.75 1.49
CA VAL A 57 3.14 2.75 2.25
C VAL A 57 4.21 3.39 1.36
N MET A 58 4.98 2.58 0.64
CA MET A 58 6.01 3.06 -0.28
C MET A 58 5.42 3.92 -1.40
N LYS A 59 4.27 3.52 -1.98
CA LYS A 59 3.53 4.34 -2.95
C LYS A 59 3.26 5.74 -2.41
N HIS A 60 2.56 5.84 -1.27
CA HIS A 60 2.13 7.13 -0.74
C HIS A 60 3.31 7.97 -0.23
N GLN A 61 4.38 7.35 0.25
CA GLN A 61 5.63 8.05 0.56
C GLN A 61 6.29 8.62 -0.69
N ASN A 62 6.36 7.85 -1.78
CA ASN A 62 6.89 8.32 -3.06
C ASN A 62 6.06 9.49 -3.63
N LEU A 63 4.73 9.42 -3.52
CA LEU A 63 3.82 10.49 -3.96
C LEU A 63 3.90 11.75 -3.11
N ALA A 64 4.35 11.65 -1.86
CA ALA A 64 4.57 12.80 -0.99
C ALA A 64 5.87 13.57 -1.32
N VAL A 65 6.79 12.98 -2.10
CA VAL A 65 8.03 13.64 -2.50
C VAL A 65 7.73 14.69 -3.59
N LYS A 66 8.08 15.95 -3.30
CA LYS A 66 7.94 17.06 -4.23
C LYS A 66 9.02 16.99 -5.33
N ASP A 67 8.70 17.55 -6.50
CA ASP A 67 9.64 17.78 -7.61
C ASP A 67 10.30 16.52 -8.22
N LEU A 68 9.63 15.36 -8.12
CA LEU A 68 10.06 14.18 -8.86
C LEU A 68 9.84 14.37 -10.36
N SER A 69 10.86 14.07 -11.16
CA SER A 69 10.71 13.96 -12.62
C SER A 69 9.78 12.81 -12.98
N ASP A 70 9.12 12.89 -14.14
CA ASP A 70 8.20 11.84 -14.58
C ASP A 70 8.90 10.50 -14.81
N GLY A 71 10.16 10.53 -15.26
CA GLY A 71 11.01 9.34 -15.34
C GLY A 71 11.23 8.70 -13.96
N ARG A 72 11.42 9.51 -12.91
CA ARG A 72 11.60 9.00 -11.55
C ARG A 72 10.28 8.45 -10.97
N LYS A 73 9.15 9.12 -11.22
CA LYS A 73 7.82 8.61 -10.83
C LYS A 73 7.54 7.24 -11.44
N LYS A 74 7.82 7.08 -12.74
CA LYS A 74 7.65 5.80 -13.45
C LYS A 74 8.51 4.69 -12.85
N GLU A 75 9.76 4.98 -12.50
CA GLU A 75 10.63 3.99 -11.87
C GLU A 75 10.12 3.59 -10.48
N LEU A 76 9.72 4.55 -9.65
CA LEU A 76 9.16 4.28 -8.33
C LEU A 76 7.86 3.48 -8.41
N ALA A 77 7.01 3.74 -9.40
CA ALA A 77 5.80 2.96 -9.65
C ALA A 77 6.12 1.49 -10.00
N ARG A 78 7.17 1.23 -10.80
CA ARG A 78 7.63 -0.15 -11.07
C ARG A 78 8.10 -0.86 -9.81
N VAL A 79 8.79 -0.16 -8.92
CA VAL A 79 9.23 -0.72 -7.64
C VAL A 79 8.01 -1.05 -6.76
N VAL A 80 7.02 -0.14 -6.69
CA VAL A 80 5.76 -0.42 -5.98
C VAL A 80 5.06 -1.63 -6.57
N GLU A 81 4.97 -1.74 -7.90
CA GLU A 81 4.36 -2.88 -8.57
C GLU A 81 5.08 -4.21 -8.23
N HIS A 82 6.41 -4.19 -8.20
CA HIS A 82 7.20 -5.36 -7.82
C HIS A 82 6.86 -5.84 -6.40
N TYR A 83 6.83 -4.92 -5.42
CA TYR A 83 6.48 -5.24 -4.03
C TYR A 83 5.01 -5.64 -3.86
N LEU A 84 4.10 -5.06 -4.65
CA LEU A 84 2.69 -5.44 -4.69
C LEU A 84 2.52 -6.89 -5.17
N LYS A 85 3.28 -7.30 -6.19
CA LYS A 85 3.17 -8.62 -6.84
C LYS A 85 3.93 -9.71 -6.10
N ALA A 86 5.05 -9.39 -5.46
CA ALA A 86 5.93 -10.37 -4.80
C ALA A 86 5.23 -11.35 -3.82
N PRO A 87 4.28 -10.94 -2.96
CA PRO A 87 3.64 -11.86 -2.01
C PRO A 87 2.49 -12.68 -2.62
N LEU A 88 2.11 -12.44 -3.88
CA LEU A 88 0.95 -13.06 -4.51
C LEU A 88 1.29 -14.44 -5.09
N THR A 89 0.33 -15.35 -5.03
CA THR A 89 0.42 -16.65 -5.70
C THR A 89 0.24 -16.49 -7.22
N PRO A 90 0.63 -17.48 -8.05
CA PRO A 90 0.45 -17.41 -9.50
C PRO A 90 -0.99 -17.11 -9.94
N SER A 91 -1.99 -17.72 -9.29
CA SER A 91 -3.41 -17.48 -9.61
C SER A 91 -3.86 -16.05 -9.24
N GLN A 92 -3.39 -15.52 -8.11
CA GLN A 92 -3.67 -14.13 -7.72
C GLN A 92 -2.97 -13.13 -8.67
N LEU A 93 -1.75 -13.44 -9.12
CA LEU A 93 -1.04 -12.63 -10.12
C LEU A 93 -1.78 -12.60 -11.45
N GLU A 94 -2.31 -13.73 -11.90
CA GLU A 94 -3.12 -13.80 -13.12
C GLU A 94 -4.38 -12.92 -13.00
N GLN A 95 -5.11 -13.01 -11.87
CA GLN A 95 -6.27 -12.16 -11.59
C GLN A 95 -5.92 -10.66 -11.56
N LEU A 96 -4.76 -10.31 -11.01
CA LEU A 96 -4.28 -8.94 -10.97
C LEU A 96 -3.90 -8.43 -12.37
N ASN A 97 -3.16 -9.24 -13.13
CA ASN A 97 -2.68 -8.88 -14.47
C ASN A 97 -3.82 -8.80 -15.50
N ALA A 98 -4.93 -9.50 -15.27
CA ALA A 98 -6.15 -9.34 -16.05
C ALA A 98 -6.84 -7.97 -15.86
N GLN A 99 -6.36 -7.15 -14.91
CA GLN A 99 -6.93 -5.84 -14.56
C GLN A 99 -5.85 -4.74 -14.62
N PRO A 100 -5.36 -4.35 -15.80
CA PRO A 100 -4.29 -3.36 -15.94
C PRO A 100 -4.64 -2.00 -15.31
N ASP A 101 -5.91 -1.58 -15.36
CA ASP A 101 -6.36 -0.33 -14.72
C ASP A 101 -6.25 -0.39 -13.20
N LEU A 102 -6.52 -1.57 -12.61
CA LEU A 102 -6.34 -1.80 -11.18
C LEU A 102 -4.86 -1.71 -10.81
N VAL A 103 -3.97 -2.35 -11.58
CA VAL A 103 -2.53 -2.27 -11.36
C VAL A 103 -2.07 -0.82 -11.41
N ASN A 104 -2.45 -0.07 -12.45
CA ASN A 104 -2.08 1.32 -12.60
C ASN A 104 -2.52 2.17 -11.39
N ARG A 105 -3.78 2.00 -10.94
CA ARG A 105 -4.32 2.67 -9.75
C ARG A 105 -3.56 2.34 -8.47
N LEU A 106 -3.10 1.10 -8.33
CA LEU A 106 -2.43 0.62 -7.12
C LEU A 106 -0.93 0.94 -7.08
N THR A 107 -0.35 1.42 -8.19
CA THR A 107 1.11 1.65 -8.30
C THR A 107 1.51 3.09 -8.61
N HIS A 108 0.59 3.91 -9.14
CA HIS A 108 0.77 5.33 -9.44
C HIS A 108 -0.11 6.20 -8.54
#